data_AF-A0A9X2HC52-F1
#
_entry.id   AF-A0A9X2HC52-F1
#
_cell.length_a   1.000
_cell.length_b   1.000
_cell.length_c   1.000
_cell.angle_alpha   90.00
_cell.angle_beta   90.00
_cell.angle_gamma   90.00
#
_symmetry.space_group_name_H-M   'P 1'
#
loop_
_entity.id
_entity.type
_entity.pdbx_description
1 polymer ?
#
loop_
_entity_poly.entity_id
_entity_poly.type
_entity_poly.pdbx_seq_one_letter_code
_entity_poly.pdbx_strand_id
1 'polypeptide(L)'
;MRKSTFLAAPALALGALAMAAAPAAAHSHGDSVEPAASTGSWTSMATLNSMNNSGTTGDATVSVNGNEATVSMHVQGAAETFMDGPFPHAQHIHIGAQGVCPPPEADENGDGAVNVAEGHEYYGMIASSLTTEGDTSADSGLAVDRFPGGSSYTYERTIEIDDATKAAIENGTAVVVVHGVDPTLLSEQAQNEMSELDPSLPLAATLPAACGPLMASQMDGGMPSGGADTGVAQGTDNTAAIVGMSAGAAGLVALGGGALYLRRRRSAEA
;
A
#
# COMPACT_ATOMS: atom_id res chain seq x y z
N MET A 1 9.33 -49.84 -63.51
CA MET A 1 9.18 -48.76 -64.50
C MET A 1 9.58 -47.45 -63.85
N ARG A 2 10.54 -46.74 -64.48
CA ARG A 2 10.95 -45.31 -64.33
C ARG A 2 11.41 -44.84 -62.94
N LYS A 3 12.51 -44.11 -62.74
CA LYS A 3 13.84 -43.92 -63.38
C LYS A 3 14.54 -42.97 -62.38
N SER A 4 15.68 -43.35 -61.82
CA SER A 4 16.52 -42.45 -61.01
C SER A 4 17.13 -41.34 -61.88
N THR A 5 17.35 -40.17 -61.28
CA THR A 5 18.36 -39.22 -61.77
C THR A 5 19.08 -38.59 -60.59
N PHE A 6 20.29 -39.08 -60.34
CA PHE A 6 21.37 -38.38 -59.66
C PHE A 6 21.93 -37.32 -60.62
N LEU A 7 22.33 -36.16 -60.08
CA LEU A 7 23.35 -35.30 -60.67
C LEU A 7 24.17 -34.68 -59.55
N ALA A 8 25.49 -34.71 -59.75
CA ALA A 8 26.53 -34.40 -58.79
C ALA A 8 27.33 -33.17 -59.24
N ALA A 9 28.03 -32.57 -58.25
CA ALA A 9 29.31 -31.87 -58.34
C ALA A 9 29.31 -30.36 -58.71
N PRO A 10 30.44 -29.63 -58.56
CA PRO A 10 30.92 -29.07 -57.27
C PRO A 10 31.39 -27.60 -57.41
N ALA A 11 31.65 -26.88 -56.31
CA ALA A 11 32.54 -25.71 -56.35
C ALA A 11 33.20 -25.47 -54.97
N LEU A 12 34.51 -25.69 -54.94
CA LEU A 12 35.43 -25.25 -53.90
C LEU A 12 35.59 -23.73 -53.96
N ALA A 13 35.52 -23.06 -52.81
CA ALA A 13 36.15 -21.77 -52.60
C ALA A 13 36.75 -21.73 -51.18
N LEU A 14 38.09 -21.77 -51.12
CA LEU A 14 38.89 -21.36 -49.97
C LEU A 14 38.80 -19.85 -49.81
N GLY A 15 38.62 -19.35 -48.58
CA GLY A 15 38.67 -17.92 -48.32
C GLY A 15 38.66 -17.55 -46.84
N ALA A 16 39.87 -17.40 -46.29
CA ALA A 16 40.28 -16.50 -45.21
C ALA A 16 39.66 -16.62 -43.80
N LEU A 17 40.55 -16.99 -42.86
CA LEU A 17 40.52 -16.64 -41.44
C LEU A 17 40.29 -15.12 -41.24
N ALA A 18 39.28 -14.77 -40.43
CA ALA A 18 39.27 -13.54 -39.66
C ALA A 18 39.03 -13.91 -38.19
N MET A 19 40.07 -13.77 -37.38
CA MET A 19 39.98 -13.83 -35.92
C MET A 19 39.42 -12.50 -35.43
N ALA A 20 38.13 -12.49 -35.06
CA ALA A 20 37.55 -11.43 -34.23
C ALA A 20 37.05 -12.09 -32.95
N ALA A 21 37.68 -11.72 -31.83
CA ALA A 21 37.28 -12.16 -30.50
C ALA A 21 35.88 -11.62 -30.20
N ALA A 22 34.89 -12.52 -30.12
CA ALA A 22 33.59 -12.25 -29.56
C ALA A 22 33.59 -12.67 -28.08
N PRO A 23 32.97 -11.88 -27.17
CA PRO A 23 32.79 -12.29 -25.78
C PRO A 23 31.91 -13.56 -25.74
N ALA A 24 32.28 -14.48 -24.85
CA ALA A 24 31.53 -15.72 -24.62
C ALA A 24 30.09 -15.39 -24.18
N ALA A 25 29.13 -15.60 -25.07
CA ALA A 25 27.73 -15.76 -24.68
C ALA A 25 27.59 -17.14 -24.05
N ALA A 26 27.42 -17.18 -22.72
CA ALA A 26 26.96 -18.38 -22.04
C ALA A 26 25.53 -18.66 -22.50
N HIS A 27 25.31 -19.86 -23.03
CA HIS A 27 24.00 -20.45 -23.24
C HIS A 27 23.28 -20.61 -21.89
N SER A 28 22.23 -19.83 -21.66
CA SER A 28 21.13 -20.24 -20.78
C SER A 28 19.92 -20.51 -21.68
N HIS A 29 19.48 -21.77 -21.67
CA HIS A 29 18.30 -22.23 -22.38
C HIS A 29 17.03 -21.60 -21.80
N GLY A 30 16.22 -21.02 -22.69
CA GLY A 30 14.76 -20.99 -22.59
C GLY A 30 14.15 -19.94 -21.67
N ASP A 31 13.99 -18.72 -22.20
CA ASP A 31 13.05 -17.72 -21.70
C ASP A 31 11.60 -18.27 -21.73
N SER A 32 11.06 -18.54 -20.55
CA SER A 32 9.81 -17.90 -20.14
C SER A 32 10.20 -16.84 -19.12
N VAL A 33 10.25 -15.57 -19.56
CA VAL A 33 10.37 -14.44 -18.64
C VAL A 33 9.04 -14.35 -17.89
N GLU A 34 8.94 -15.10 -16.80
CA GLU A 34 8.09 -14.70 -15.68
C GLU A 34 8.58 -13.30 -15.24
N PRO A 35 7.69 -12.32 -15.05
CA PRO A 35 8.13 -11.04 -14.50
C PRO A 35 8.78 -11.34 -13.16
N ALA A 36 10.05 -10.94 -13.00
CA ALA A 36 10.70 -10.99 -11.70
C ALA A 36 9.82 -10.18 -10.74
N ALA A 37 9.07 -10.88 -9.87
CA ALA A 37 8.39 -10.27 -8.75
C ALA A 37 9.40 -9.34 -8.09
N SER A 38 9.06 -8.06 -8.02
CA SER A 38 9.78 -7.08 -7.22
C SER A 38 10.17 -7.73 -5.89
N THR A 39 11.45 -8.06 -5.73
CA THR A 39 12.01 -8.56 -4.45
C THR A 39 12.22 -7.42 -3.46
N GLY A 40 11.50 -6.31 -3.65
CA GLY A 40 11.46 -5.18 -2.73
C GLY A 40 10.35 -5.37 -1.71
N SER A 41 10.51 -4.73 -0.56
CA SER A 41 9.38 -4.46 0.33
C SER A 41 8.94 -3.02 0.10
N TRP A 42 7.64 -2.80 0.05
CA TRP A 42 7.04 -1.48 -0.07
C TRP A 42 5.72 -1.44 0.69
N THR A 43 5.18 -0.24 0.86
CA THR A 43 4.01 0.07 1.65
C THR A 43 3.07 0.92 0.82
N SER A 44 1.79 0.54 0.82
CA SER A 44 0.71 1.36 0.29
C SER A 44 -0.25 1.76 1.41
N MET A 45 -0.89 2.91 1.27
CA MET A 45 -1.82 3.44 2.25
C MET A 45 -3.11 3.88 1.56
N ALA A 46 -4.23 3.74 2.26
CA ALA A 46 -5.52 4.27 1.84
C ALA A 46 -6.17 4.98 3.02
N THR A 47 -6.74 6.15 2.76
CA THR A 47 -7.76 6.74 3.64
C THR A 47 -9.12 6.23 3.18
N LEU A 48 -9.87 5.61 4.08
CA LEU A 48 -11.19 5.05 3.83
C LEU A 48 -12.24 6.12 4.09
N ASN A 49 -12.88 6.58 3.03
CA ASN A 49 -13.94 7.57 3.08
C ASN A 49 -15.30 6.89 3.20
N SER A 50 -16.23 7.56 3.89
CA SER A 50 -17.59 7.05 4.06
C SER A 50 -18.30 6.91 2.72
N MET A 51 -18.98 5.78 2.58
CA MET A 51 -19.88 5.42 1.48
C MET A 51 -21.31 5.29 2.02
N ASN A 52 -22.31 5.43 1.15
CA ASN A 52 -23.71 5.13 1.49
C ASN A 52 -24.23 5.79 2.79
N ASN A 53 -23.76 7.02 3.06
CA ASN A 53 -24.10 7.80 4.26
C ASN A 53 -23.79 7.07 5.59
N SER A 54 -22.88 6.10 5.59
CA SER A 54 -22.59 5.24 6.73
C SER A 54 -22.00 5.97 7.94
N GLY A 55 -21.30 7.10 7.72
CA GLY A 55 -20.45 7.73 8.73
C GLY A 55 -19.15 6.97 9.01
N THR A 56 -18.94 5.80 8.39
CA THR A 56 -17.76 4.96 8.60
C THR A 56 -16.55 5.55 7.90
N THR A 57 -15.44 5.67 8.62
CA THR A 57 -14.17 6.16 8.10
C THR A 57 -13.02 5.33 8.67
N GLY A 58 -11.86 5.40 8.04
CA GLY A 58 -10.69 4.71 8.56
C GLY A 58 -9.44 4.96 7.74
N ASP A 59 -8.40 4.22 8.08
CA ASP A 59 -7.15 4.17 7.34
C ASP A 59 -6.69 2.72 7.21
N ALA A 60 -6.07 2.40 6.07
CA ALA A 60 -5.48 1.10 5.80
C ALA A 60 -4.02 1.28 5.37
N THR A 61 -3.14 0.42 5.87
CA THR A 61 -1.74 0.29 5.45
C THR A 61 -1.49 -1.13 5.03
N VAL A 62 -0.88 -1.32 3.86
CA VAL A 62 -0.53 -2.63 3.31
C VAL A 62 0.96 -2.64 3.01
N SER A 63 1.72 -3.37 3.81
CA SER A 63 3.15 -3.59 3.60
C SER A 63 3.36 -4.94 2.92
N VAL A 64 3.92 -4.91 1.71
CA VAL A 64 4.19 -6.09 0.89
C VAL A 64 5.64 -6.50 1.05
N ASN A 65 5.89 -7.79 1.22
CA ASN A 65 7.21 -8.41 1.19
C ASN A 65 7.13 -9.76 0.49
N GLY A 66 7.66 -9.85 -0.74
CA GLY A 66 7.53 -11.06 -1.56
C GLY A 66 6.07 -11.34 -1.92
N ASN A 67 5.52 -12.44 -1.39
CA ASN A 67 4.12 -12.82 -1.56
C ASN A 67 3.29 -12.63 -0.29
N GLU A 68 3.87 -12.06 0.77
CA GLU A 68 3.16 -11.73 1.99
C GLU A 68 2.76 -10.25 2.00
N ALA A 69 1.54 -9.96 2.42
CA ALA A 69 1.06 -8.62 2.70
C ALA A 69 0.63 -8.52 4.17
N THR A 70 1.27 -7.63 4.92
CA THR A 70 0.82 -7.25 6.26
C THR A 70 -0.14 -6.07 6.12
N VAL A 71 -1.41 -6.33 6.45
CA VAL A 71 -2.51 -5.36 6.35
C VAL A 71 -2.87 -4.90 7.75
N SER A 72 -2.76 -3.60 8.00
CA SER A 72 -3.21 -2.95 9.23
C SER A 72 -4.30 -1.94 8.90
N MET A 73 -5.42 -1.97 9.62
CA MET A 73 -6.54 -1.05 9.43
C MET A 73 -7.03 -0.51 10.77
N HIS A 74 -7.47 0.74 10.78
CA HIS A 74 -8.25 1.32 11.85
C HIS A 74 -9.56 1.86 11.28
N VAL A 75 -10.68 1.42 11.83
CA VAL A 75 -12.03 1.79 11.37
C VAL A 75 -12.84 2.33 12.55
N GLN A 76 -13.64 3.35 12.27
CA GLN A 76 -14.48 4.03 13.26
C GLN A 76 -15.77 4.56 12.61
N GLY A 77 -16.80 4.78 13.42
CA GLY A 77 -18.11 5.21 12.92
C GLY A 77 -18.83 4.13 12.11
N ALA A 78 -18.47 2.86 12.33
CA ALA A 78 -19.12 1.72 11.71
C ALA A 78 -20.44 1.39 12.43
N ALA A 79 -21.31 0.61 11.79
CA ALA A 79 -22.54 0.14 12.43
C ALA A 79 -22.20 -0.59 13.74
N GLU A 80 -22.83 -0.22 14.85
CA GLU A 80 -22.41 -0.75 16.16
C GLU A 80 -22.91 -2.16 16.41
N THR A 81 -24.20 -2.39 16.12
CA THR A 81 -24.91 -3.59 16.55
C THR A 81 -25.72 -4.19 15.41
N PHE A 82 -25.68 -5.50 15.29
CA PHE A 82 -26.60 -6.29 14.47
C PHE A 82 -27.24 -7.36 15.36
N MET A 83 -28.57 -7.34 15.44
CA MET A 83 -29.32 -8.17 16.40
C MET A 83 -28.81 -7.93 17.84
N ASP A 84 -28.34 -8.97 18.53
CA ASP A 84 -27.87 -8.91 19.92
C ASP A 84 -26.33 -8.82 20.05
N GLY A 85 -25.61 -8.63 18.94
CA GLY A 85 -24.15 -8.64 18.90
C GLY A 85 -23.55 -7.45 18.14
N PRO A 86 -22.21 -7.33 18.15
CA PRO A 86 -21.51 -6.36 17.31
C PRO A 86 -21.86 -6.57 15.83
N PHE A 87 -22.10 -5.51 15.09
CA PHE A 87 -22.34 -5.61 13.64
C PHE A 87 -21.06 -6.10 12.97
N PRO A 88 -21.06 -7.22 12.22
CA PRO A 88 -19.89 -7.71 11.51
C PRO A 88 -19.63 -6.91 10.23
N HIS A 89 -18.39 -6.48 10.02
CA HIS A 89 -17.96 -5.66 8.89
C HIS A 89 -17.10 -6.47 7.93
N ALA A 90 -17.75 -7.08 6.92
CA ALA A 90 -17.00 -7.71 5.83
C ALA A 90 -16.06 -6.70 5.20
N GLN A 91 -14.80 -7.07 4.98
CA GLN A 91 -13.78 -6.16 4.50
C GLN A 91 -12.79 -6.87 3.59
N HIS A 92 -12.42 -6.21 2.50
CA HIS A 92 -11.71 -6.85 1.41
C HIS A 92 -10.76 -5.89 0.71
N ILE A 93 -9.72 -6.48 0.10
CA ILE A 93 -8.94 -5.84 -0.96
C ILE A 93 -9.57 -6.26 -2.29
N HIS A 94 -9.98 -5.30 -3.10
CA HIS A 94 -10.51 -5.50 -4.44
C HIS A 94 -9.51 -5.09 -5.52
N ILE A 95 -9.52 -5.80 -6.65
CA ILE A 95 -8.66 -5.54 -7.82
C ILE A 95 -9.42 -5.77 -9.14
N GLY A 96 -8.82 -5.36 -10.25
CA GLY A 96 -9.26 -5.75 -11.60
C GLY A 96 -10.33 -4.83 -12.20
N ALA A 97 -10.46 -3.60 -11.70
CA ALA A 97 -11.36 -2.58 -12.24
C ALA A 97 -10.66 -1.21 -12.31
N GLN A 98 -11.43 -0.12 -12.20
CA GLN A 98 -10.90 1.26 -12.29
C GLN A 98 -9.95 1.63 -11.14
N GLY A 99 -9.97 0.91 -10.02
CA GLY A 99 -9.12 1.19 -8.87
C GLY A 99 -9.56 2.42 -8.07
N VAL A 100 -10.86 2.72 -8.08
CA VAL A 100 -11.43 3.89 -7.41
C VAL A 100 -12.67 3.52 -6.60
N CYS A 101 -13.08 4.41 -5.71
CA CYS A 101 -14.36 4.27 -5.01
C CYS A 101 -15.52 4.71 -5.93
N PRO A 102 -16.66 4.00 -5.92
CA PRO A 102 -17.84 4.40 -6.66
C PRO A 102 -18.32 5.78 -6.21
N PRO A 103 -18.69 6.67 -7.14
CA PRO A 103 -19.37 7.91 -6.80
C PRO A 103 -20.85 7.63 -6.46
N PRO A 104 -21.57 8.54 -5.79
CA PRO A 104 -22.99 8.37 -5.50
C PRO A 104 -23.86 8.15 -6.75
N GLU A 105 -23.45 8.67 -7.91
CA GLU A 105 -24.14 8.50 -9.19
C GLU A 105 -24.07 7.06 -9.73
N ALA A 106 -23.31 6.17 -9.09
CA ALA A 106 -23.30 4.73 -9.42
C ALA A 106 -24.55 3.99 -8.94
N ASP A 107 -25.41 4.62 -8.12
CA ASP A 107 -26.74 4.10 -7.75
C ASP A 107 -27.64 4.10 -9.00
N GLU A 108 -27.66 2.97 -9.72
CA GLU A 108 -28.38 2.80 -10.98
C GLU A 108 -29.86 2.48 -10.74
N ASN A 109 -30.16 1.75 -9.66
CA ASN A 109 -31.53 1.37 -9.31
C ASN A 109 -32.32 2.50 -8.62
N GLY A 110 -31.63 3.56 -8.16
CA GLY A 110 -32.20 4.75 -7.55
C GLY A 110 -32.73 4.50 -6.14
N ASP A 111 -32.24 3.48 -5.43
CA ASP A 111 -32.68 3.13 -4.09
C ASP A 111 -32.05 4.02 -3.00
N GLY A 112 -31.08 4.86 -3.36
CA GLY A 112 -30.37 5.77 -2.47
C GLY A 112 -29.08 5.20 -1.87
N ALA A 113 -28.62 4.04 -2.33
CA ALA A 113 -27.36 3.40 -1.96
C ALA A 113 -26.68 2.76 -3.17
N VAL A 114 -25.35 2.82 -3.21
CA VAL A 114 -24.54 2.08 -4.17
C VAL A 114 -24.29 0.67 -3.65
N ASN A 115 -24.88 -0.34 -4.29
CA ASN A 115 -24.72 -1.75 -3.92
C ASN A 115 -23.43 -2.37 -4.48
N VAL A 116 -23.22 -3.67 -4.25
CA VAL A 116 -21.97 -4.34 -4.64
C VAL A 116 -21.90 -4.51 -6.16
N ALA A 117 -23.01 -4.86 -6.79
CA ALA A 117 -23.08 -4.96 -8.25
C ALA A 117 -22.75 -3.63 -8.94
N GLU A 118 -23.30 -2.52 -8.44
CA GLU A 118 -23.04 -1.17 -8.95
C GLU A 118 -21.61 -0.69 -8.67
N GLY A 119 -21.04 -1.07 -7.53
CA GLY A 119 -19.66 -0.76 -7.19
C GLY A 119 -18.61 -1.56 -7.96
N HIS A 120 -19.01 -2.65 -8.61
CA HIS A 120 -18.11 -3.62 -9.20
C HIS A 120 -17.20 -3.02 -10.29
N GLU A 121 -17.73 -2.14 -11.15
CA GLU A 121 -16.94 -1.51 -12.21
C GLU A 121 -15.86 -0.54 -11.68
N TYR A 122 -15.93 -0.16 -10.40
CA TYR A 122 -15.02 0.80 -9.79
C TYR A 122 -13.88 0.12 -9.03
N TYR A 123 -14.21 -0.72 -8.04
CA TYR A 123 -13.22 -1.38 -7.18
C TYR A 123 -12.87 -2.81 -7.63
N GLY A 124 -13.75 -3.50 -8.37
CA GLY A 124 -13.49 -4.82 -8.96
C GLY A 124 -13.84 -6.01 -8.08
N MET A 125 -13.21 -7.15 -8.36
CA MET A 125 -13.45 -8.42 -7.65
C MET A 125 -12.67 -8.47 -6.34
N ILE A 126 -13.16 -9.23 -5.37
CA ILE A 126 -12.41 -9.55 -4.15
C ILE A 126 -11.15 -10.31 -4.53
N ALA A 127 -10.00 -9.75 -4.15
CA ALA A 127 -8.70 -10.39 -4.23
C ALA A 127 -8.35 -11.08 -2.90
N SER A 128 -8.68 -10.42 -1.79
CA SER A 128 -8.45 -10.94 -0.45
C SER A 128 -9.55 -10.52 0.51
N SER A 129 -10.04 -11.48 1.29
CA SER A 129 -10.93 -11.25 2.42
C SER A 129 -10.13 -11.05 3.69
N LEU A 130 -10.29 -9.90 4.33
CA LEU A 130 -9.53 -9.50 5.51
C LEU A 130 -10.19 -10.03 6.79
N THR A 131 -10.30 -11.35 6.85
CA THR A 131 -10.85 -12.10 7.99
C THR A 131 -9.88 -12.08 9.18
N THR A 132 -10.40 -12.09 10.40
CA THR A 132 -9.61 -12.11 11.64
C THR A 132 -8.87 -13.43 11.85
N GLU A 133 -9.35 -14.52 11.23
CA GLU A 133 -8.72 -15.83 11.27
C GLU A 133 -9.07 -16.67 10.03
N GLY A 134 -8.29 -17.73 9.77
CA GLY A 134 -8.61 -18.72 8.73
C GLY A 134 -8.38 -18.22 7.29
N ASP A 135 -9.15 -18.73 6.33
CA ASP A 135 -9.01 -18.38 4.92
C ASP A 135 -9.20 -16.88 4.63
N THR A 136 -8.39 -16.35 3.71
CA THR A 136 -8.39 -14.95 3.27
C THR A 136 -8.61 -14.82 1.77
N SER A 137 -8.98 -15.91 1.09
CA SER A 137 -9.29 -15.89 -0.34
C SER A 137 -10.61 -15.18 -0.62
N ALA A 138 -10.96 -15.03 -1.91
CA ALA A 138 -12.25 -14.50 -2.34
C ALA A 138 -13.45 -15.35 -1.86
N ASP A 139 -13.27 -16.66 -1.64
CA ASP A 139 -14.32 -17.56 -1.15
C ASP A 139 -14.80 -17.19 0.26
N SER A 140 -13.98 -16.43 1.01
CA SER A 140 -14.30 -15.91 2.34
C SER A 140 -15.07 -14.58 2.31
N GLY A 141 -15.51 -14.11 1.14
CA GLY A 141 -16.12 -12.79 0.98
C GLY A 141 -17.34 -12.54 1.88
N LEU A 142 -18.11 -13.59 2.17
CA LEU A 142 -19.29 -13.58 3.06
C LEU A 142 -19.09 -14.42 4.33
N ALA A 143 -17.85 -14.62 4.78
CA ALA A 143 -17.56 -15.31 6.03
C ALA A 143 -17.85 -14.42 7.26
N VAL A 144 -19.11 -14.02 7.42
CA VAL A 144 -19.60 -13.01 8.38
C VAL A 144 -19.01 -13.18 9.79
N ASP A 145 -18.96 -14.41 10.29
CA ASP A 145 -18.47 -14.71 11.66
C ASP A 145 -16.96 -14.49 11.86
N ARG A 146 -16.20 -14.30 10.78
CA ARG A 146 -14.74 -14.13 10.81
C ARG A 146 -14.29 -12.71 10.45
N PHE A 147 -15.19 -11.75 10.45
CA PHE A 147 -14.84 -10.34 10.24
C PHE A 147 -14.82 -9.56 11.57
N PRO A 148 -14.08 -8.43 11.63
CA PRO A 148 -14.19 -7.50 12.75
C PRO A 148 -15.63 -7.01 12.90
N GLY A 149 -16.00 -6.54 14.09
CA GLY A 149 -17.34 -5.99 14.30
C GLY A 149 -17.38 -4.90 15.37
N GLY A 150 -18.49 -4.16 15.37
CA GLY A 150 -18.73 -3.04 16.26
C GLY A 150 -18.31 -1.69 15.67
N SER A 151 -18.66 -0.62 16.37
CA SER A 151 -18.57 0.76 15.84
C SER A 151 -17.14 1.29 15.62
N SER A 152 -16.14 0.66 16.21
CA SER A 152 -14.73 0.92 15.94
C SER A 152 -13.89 -0.32 16.23
N TYR A 153 -12.90 -0.56 15.39
CA TYR A 153 -12.00 -1.70 15.52
C TYR A 153 -10.63 -1.40 14.90
N THR A 154 -9.66 -2.23 15.28
CA THR A 154 -8.36 -2.33 14.62
C THR A 154 -8.22 -3.74 14.07
N TYR A 155 -7.69 -3.86 12.87
CA TYR A 155 -7.37 -5.11 12.22
C TYR A 155 -5.88 -5.13 11.89
N GLU A 156 -5.21 -6.24 12.16
CA GLU A 156 -3.83 -6.47 11.73
C GLU A 156 -3.63 -7.93 11.40
N ARG A 157 -3.20 -8.22 10.17
CA ARG A 157 -2.89 -9.59 9.76
C ARG A 157 -1.94 -9.64 8.57
N THR A 158 -1.02 -10.59 8.61
CA THR A 158 -0.23 -10.98 7.43
C THR A 158 -0.96 -12.07 6.65
N ILE A 159 -1.12 -11.85 5.35
CA ILE A 159 -1.82 -12.75 4.42
C ILE A 159 -0.94 -13.04 3.21
N GLU A 160 -1.11 -14.21 2.61
CA GLU A 160 -0.53 -14.52 1.30
C GLU A 160 -1.34 -13.81 0.21
N ILE A 161 -0.65 -13.23 -0.76
CA ILE A 161 -1.23 -12.57 -1.92
C ILE A 161 -0.64 -13.12 -3.21
N ASP A 162 -1.49 -13.24 -4.22
CA ASP A 162 -1.05 -13.64 -5.56
C ASP A 162 -0.37 -12.48 -6.31
N ASP A 163 0.23 -12.80 -7.47
CA ASP A 163 0.96 -11.81 -8.25
C ASP A 163 0.04 -10.71 -8.82
N ALA A 164 -1.23 -11.01 -9.08
CA ALA A 164 -2.21 -10.04 -9.55
C ALA A 164 -2.55 -9.01 -8.47
N THR A 165 -2.76 -9.46 -7.23
CA THR A 165 -3.03 -8.61 -6.07
C THR A 165 -1.82 -7.74 -5.77
N LYS A 166 -0.62 -8.33 -5.76
CA LYS A 166 0.64 -7.61 -5.57
C LYS A 166 0.82 -6.49 -6.60
N ALA A 167 0.62 -6.81 -7.88
CA ALA A 167 0.72 -5.83 -8.96
C ALA A 167 -0.35 -4.73 -8.84
N ALA A 168 -1.57 -5.08 -8.43
CA ALA A 168 -2.63 -4.08 -8.24
C ALA A 168 -2.32 -3.12 -7.09
N ILE A 169 -1.79 -3.62 -5.98
CA ILE A 169 -1.33 -2.80 -4.85
C ILE A 169 -0.17 -1.90 -5.27
N GLU A 170 0.85 -2.45 -5.94
CA GLU A 170 2.02 -1.69 -6.41
C GLU A 170 1.64 -0.58 -7.39
N ASN A 171 0.73 -0.87 -8.33
CA ASN A 171 0.29 0.08 -9.35
C ASN A 171 -0.78 1.08 -8.85
N GLY A 172 -1.21 0.97 -7.60
CA GLY A 172 -2.23 1.83 -7.04
C GLY A 172 -3.63 1.63 -7.65
N THR A 173 -3.96 0.40 -8.01
CA THR A 173 -5.26 0.02 -8.58
C THR A 173 -6.06 -0.92 -7.68
N ALA A 174 -5.49 -1.31 -6.54
CA ALA A 174 -6.20 -2.04 -5.50
C ALA A 174 -7.01 -1.08 -4.62
N VAL A 175 -8.19 -1.52 -4.17
CA VAL A 175 -9.11 -0.72 -3.35
C VAL A 175 -9.47 -1.50 -2.10
N VAL A 176 -9.43 -0.86 -0.93
CA VAL A 176 -9.94 -1.44 0.31
C VAL A 176 -11.39 -1.01 0.48
N VAL A 177 -12.28 -1.98 0.69
CA VAL A 177 -13.71 -1.75 0.96
C VAL A 177 -14.07 -2.39 2.29
N VAL A 178 -14.79 -1.64 3.13
CA VAL A 178 -15.42 -2.10 4.36
C VAL A 178 -16.92 -2.04 4.15
N HIS A 179 -17.63 -3.11 4.45
CA HIS A 179 -19.07 -3.27 4.27
C HIS A 179 -19.81 -3.23 5.61
N GLY A 180 -21.14 -3.10 5.53
CA GLY A 180 -22.03 -3.09 6.68
C GLY A 180 -22.40 -1.66 7.09
N VAL A 181 -23.55 -1.21 6.62
CA VAL A 181 -24.13 0.10 6.91
C VAL A 181 -25.23 -0.07 7.95
N ASP A 182 -25.34 0.89 8.89
CA ASP A 182 -26.46 0.93 9.82
C ASP A 182 -27.76 1.15 9.01
N PRO A 183 -28.73 0.21 9.06
CA PRO A 183 -29.96 0.34 8.29
C PRO A 183 -30.71 1.65 8.57
N THR A 184 -30.59 2.21 9.76
CA THR A 184 -31.28 3.47 10.14
C THR A 184 -30.78 4.70 9.38
N LEU A 185 -29.63 4.59 8.71
CA LEU A 185 -29.03 5.64 7.87
C LEU A 185 -29.43 5.51 6.39
N LEU A 186 -30.07 4.41 6.01
CA LEU A 186 -30.47 4.13 4.63
C LEU A 186 -31.85 4.71 4.30
N SER A 187 -32.16 4.81 3.01
CA SER A 187 -33.52 5.13 2.56
C SER A 187 -34.51 4.05 3.00
N GLU A 188 -35.80 4.39 3.07
CA GLU A 188 -36.84 3.38 3.38
C GLU A 188 -36.86 2.25 2.33
N GLN A 189 -36.50 2.55 1.07
CA GLN A 189 -36.41 1.54 0.03
C GLN A 189 -35.25 0.57 0.33
N ALA A 190 -34.01 1.07 0.42
CA ALA A 190 -32.82 0.26 0.67
C ALA A 190 -32.88 -0.53 1.99
N GLN A 191 -33.55 0.00 3.02
CA GLN A 191 -33.80 -0.74 4.28
C GLN A 191 -34.60 -2.03 4.10
N ASN A 192 -35.47 -2.09 3.09
CA ASN A 192 -36.36 -3.22 2.83
C ASN A 192 -35.82 -4.17 1.74
N GLU A 193 -34.66 -3.85 1.16
CA GLU A 193 -34.03 -4.68 0.13
C GLU A 193 -33.14 -5.77 0.74
N MET A 194 -33.04 -6.89 0.03
CA MET A 194 -32.14 -7.99 0.37
C MET A 194 -30.89 -7.91 -0.51
N SER A 195 -29.77 -8.41 0.02
CA SER A 195 -28.52 -8.46 -0.71
C SER A 195 -28.64 -9.29 -1.99
N GLU A 196 -28.08 -8.76 -3.07
CA GLU A 196 -27.90 -9.44 -4.35
C GLU A 196 -26.86 -10.58 -4.27
N LEU A 197 -25.98 -10.55 -3.26
CA LEU A 197 -24.97 -11.56 -3.04
C LEU A 197 -25.52 -12.78 -2.28
N ASP A 198 -26.36 -12.52 -1.27
CA ASP A 198 -27.01 -13.55 -0.47
C ASP A 198 -28.41 -13.08 -0.04
N PRO A 199 -29.50 -13.68 -0.57
CA PRO A 199 -30.87 -13.26 -0.27
C PRO A 199 -31.30 -13.55 1.17
N SER A 200 -30.46 -14.18 2.00
CA SER A 200 -30.68 -14.30 3.44
C SER A 200 -30.17 -13.10 4.25
N LEU A 201 -29.35 -12.23 3.63
CA LEU A 201 -28.80 -11.03 4.25
C LEU A 201 -29.55 -9.78 3.79
N PRO A 202 -29.84 -8.82 4.69
CA PRO A 202 -30.36 -7.52 4.28
C PRO A 202 -29.32 -6.78 3.45
N LEU A 203 -29.75 -5.92 2.53
CA LEU A 203 -28.86 -5.10 1.69
C LEU A 203 -27.82 -4.36 2.54
N ALA A 204 -28.26 -3.78 3.66
CA ALA A 204 -27.41 -3.07 4.62
C ALA A 204 -26.17 -3.87 5.09
N ALA A 205 -26.24 -5.20 5.17
CA ALA A 205 -25.11 -6.03 5.58
C ALA A 205 -24.01 -6.13 4.52
N THR A 206 -24.35 -5.97 3.25
CA THR A 206 -23.41 -6.07 2.13
C THR A 206 -23.09 -4.74 1.47
N LEU A 207 -23.79 -3.65 1.80
CA LEU A 207 -23.46 -2.33 1.28
C LEU A 207 -22.04 -1.90 1.67
N PRO A 208 -21.25 -1.32 0.75
CA PRO A 208 -20.03 -0.61 1.08
C PRO A 208 -20.32 0.51 2.10
N ALA A 209 -19.67 0.45 3.25
CA ALA A 209 -19.73 1.45 4.29
C ALA A 209 -18.54 2.41 4.22
N ALA A 210 -17.35 1.94 3.87
CA ALA A 210 -16.20 2.81 3.60
C ALA A 210 -15.35 2.25 2.46
N CYS A 211 -14.68 3.14 1.73
CA CYS A 211 -13.84 2.78 0.60
C CYS A 211 -12.61 3.67 0.50
N GLY A 212 -11.46 3.10 0.12
CA GLY A 212 -10.25 3.87 -0.18
C GLY A 212 -9.30 3.15 -1.15
N PRO A 213 -8.88 3.79 -2.25
CA PRO A 213 -7.82 3.27 -3.13
C PRO A 213 -6.48 3.23 -2.41
N LEU A 214 -5.74 2.14 -2.57
CA LEU A 214 -4.38 2.00 -2.04
C LEU A 214 -3.41 2.76 -2.92
N MET A 215 -2.69 3.71 -2.35
CA MET A 215 -1.68 4.51 -3.02
C MET A 215 -0.30 4.25 -2.42
N ALA A 216 0.75 4.31 -3.23
CA ALA A 216 2.11 4.15 -2.76
C ALA A 216 2.43 5.15 -1.64
N SER A 217 3.01 4.65 -0.55
CA SER A 217 3.48 5.50 0.54
C SER A 217 4.71 6.29 0.10
N GLN A 218 4.71 7.60 0.33
CA GLN A 218 5.88 8.45 0.07
C GLN A 218 7.07 8.12 1.00
N MET A 219 6.91 7.21 1.96
CA MET A 219 7.93 6.85 2.95
C MET A 219 8.91 5.75 2.47
N ASP A 220 8.61 5.03 1.38
CA ASP A 220 9.45 3.93 0.90
C ASP A 220 10.57 4.35 -0.07
N GLY A 221 10.70 5.64 -0.38
CA GLY A 221 11.80 6.19 -1.19
C GLY A 221 13.19 6.17 -0.52
N GLY A 222 13.36 5.32 0.50
CA GLY A 222 14.51 5.32 1.40
C GLY A 222 14.45 6.49 2.38
N MET A 223 14.59 6.21 3.68
CA MET A 223 15.07 7.23 4.61
C MET A 223 16.31 7.87 3.99
N PRO A 224 16.33 9.21 3.76
CA PRO A 224 17.52 9.86 3.24
C PRO A 224 18.70 9.48 4.14
N SER A 225 19.69 8.77 3.59
CA SER A 225 20.95 8.53 4.30
C SER A 225 21.69 9.85 4.33
N GLY A 226 21.37 10.66 5.34
CA GLY A 226 21.89 11.99 5.56
C GLY A 226 21.02 12.68 6.61
N GLY A 227 21.63 13.13 7.72
CA GLY A 227 20.92 13.98 8.66
C GLY A 227 20.37 15.21 7.94
N ALA A 228 19.23 15.73 8.40
CA ALA A 228 18.68 16.97 7.86
C ALA A 228 19.79 18.04 7.80
N ASP A 229 19.93 18.68 6.64
CA ASP A 229 20.94 19.68 6.38
C ASP A 229 20.61 20.93 7.21
N THR A 230 21.00 20.90 8.48
CA THR A 230 20.70 21.92 9.49
C THR A 230 21.59 23.16 9.36
N GLY A 231 22.39 23.25 8.27
CA GLY A 231 23.24 24.39 7.97
C GLY A 231 24.42 24.58 8.94
N VAL A 232 24.68 23.62 9.83
CA VAL A 232 25.83 23.62 10.74
C VAL A 232 26.94 22.76 10.16
N ALA A 233 28.09 23.38 9.87
CA ALA A 233 29.28 22.67 9.43
C ALA A 233 29.72 21.66 10.51
N GLN A 234 29.66 20.37 10.18
CA GLN A 234 30.25 19.30 10.98
C GLN A 234 31.78 19.36 10.78
N GLY A 235 32.52 19.74 11.82
CA GLY A 235 33.99 19.70 11.82
C GLY A 235 34.47 18.26 11.77
N THR A 236 35.07 17.85 10.65
CA THR A 236 35.75 16.57 10.52
C THR A 236 37.11 16.61 11.21
N ASP A 237 37.17 16.17 12.47
CA ASP A 237 38.44 15.91 13.16
C ASP A 237 38.94 14.50 12.83
N ASN A 238 39.81 14.41 11.81
CA ASN A 238 40.64 13.24 11.55
C ASN A 238 42.08 13.54 11.93
N THR A 239 42.52 13.20 13.15
CA THR A 239 43.92 12.80 13.37
C THR A 239 44.12 12.04 14.68
N ALA A 240 44.28 10.72 14.58
CA ALA A 240 44.99 9.93 15.56
C ALA A 240 46.44 9.76 15.08
N ALA A 241 47.41 10.44 15.72
CA ALA A 241 48.83 10.10 15.68
C ALA A 241 49.61 10.76 16.83
N ILE A 242 49.63 10.08 17.98
CA ILE A 242 50.82 9.68 18.77
C ILE A 242 51.99 10.69 18.90
N VAL A 243 52.20 11.13 20.16
CA VAL A 243 53.47 11.32 20.92
C VAL A 243 54.66 12.04 20.25
N GLY A 244 55.03 13.18 20.82
CA GLY A 244 56.37 13.78 20.67
C GLY A 244 56.55 15.04 21.51
N MET A 245 57.21 14.92 22.67
CA MET A 245 57.59 16.03 23.54
C MET A 245 58.55 17.01 22.82
N SER A 246 58.32 18.32 22.91
CA SER A 246 59.32 19.30 23.38
C SER A 246 58.85 20.76 23.27
N ALA A 247 58.96 21.43 24.43
CA ALA A 247 59.37 22.82 24.66
C ALA A 247 58.58 23.98 24.04
N GLY A 248 58.11 24.88 24.92
CA GLY A 248 57.98 26.31 24.58
C GLY A 248 56.91 27.05 25.37
N ALA A 249 57.30 27.58 26.53
CA ALA A 249 56.46 28.33 27.45
C ALA A 249 55.97 29.70 26.93
N ALA A 250 54.89 30.18 27.58
CA ALA A 250 54.50 31.57 27.89
C ALA A 250 53.07 31.89 27.41
N GLY A 251 52.14 32.39 28.22
CA GLY A 251 52.21 32.80 29.62
C GLY A 251 50.80 33.16 30.10
N LEU A 252 50.53 32.85 31.37
CA LEU A 252 49.36 33.33 32.11
C LEU A 252 49.66 34.75 32.61
N VAL A 253 48.78 35.70 32.33
CA VAL A 253 48.66 36.95 33.08
C VAL A 253 47.21 37.19 33.46
N ALA A 254 47.04 37.48 34.73
CA ALA A 254 45.80 37.60 35.47
C ALA A 254 45.31 39.06 35.59
N LEU A 255 44.13 39.19 36.23
CA LEU A 255 43.60 40.35 36.98
C LEU A 255 42.80 41.42 36.22
N GLY A 256 41.49 41.41 36.46
CA GLY A 256 40.85 42.41 37.34
C GLY A 256 40.14 43.62 36.71
N GLY A 257 38.84 43.72 36.99
CA GLY A 257 38.19 44.98 37.39
C GLY A 257 37.39 45.76 36.34
N GLY A 258 36.07 45.89 36.56
CA GLY A 258 35.24 46.87 35.87
C GLY A 258 33.77 46.79 36.29
N ALA A 259 33.37 47.69 37.20
CA ALA A 259 32.13 47.66 37.96
C ALA A 259 30.85 48.06 37.19
N LEU A 260 29.72 47.59 37.73
CA LEU A 260 28.34 48.01 37.49
C LEU A 260 28.12 49.51 37.76
N TYR A 261 27.38 50.23 36.91
CA TYR A 261 26.44 51.29 37.34
C TYR A 261 25.47 51.76 36.22
N LEU A 262 24.22 51.30 36.34
CA LEU A 262 22.96 52.06 36.33
C LEU A 262 22.62 53.12 35.24
N ARG A 263 21.45 52.85 34.63
CA ARG A 263 20.21 53.66 34.69
C ARG A 263 20.02 54.81 33.67
N ARG A 264 18.99 54.66 32.81
CA ARG A 264 17.73 55.46 32.78
C ARG A 264 16.93 55.07 31.52
N ARG A 265 15.77 54.40 31.66
CA ARG A 265 14.41 54.97 31.81
C ARG A 265 13.97 55.86 30.63
N ARG A 266 12.92 55.42 29.94
CA ARG A 266 11.62 56.13 29.88
C ARG A 266 10.47 55.21 29.40
N SER A 267 9.52 55.01 30.33
CA SER A 267 8.10 54.65 30.20
C SER A 267 7.34 55.74 29.39
N ALA A 268 6.10 55.64 28.89
CA ALA A 268 4.87 54.88 29.18
C ALA A 268 4.07 54.76 27.83
N GLU A 269 3.02 53.96 27.64
CA GLU A 269 1.66 54.05 28.21
C GLU A 269 0.90 52.72 28.09
N ALA A 270 0.23 52.33 29.18
CA ALA A 270 -1.16 51.86 29.24
C ALA A 270 -1.68 52.19 30.64
#